data_AF-A0A5E8CJD7-F1
#
_entry.id   AF-A0A5E8CJD7-F1
#
_cell.length_a   1.000
_cell.length_b   1.000
_cell.length_c   1.000
_cell.angle_alpha   90.00
_cell.angle_beta   90.00
_cell.angle_gamma   90.00
#
_symmetry.space_group_name_H-M   'P 1'
#
loop_
_entity.id
_entity.type
_entity.pdbx_description
1 polymer ?
#
loop_
_entity_poly.entity_id
_entity_poly.type
_entity_poly.pdbx_seq_one_letter_code
_entity_poly.pdbx_strand_id
1 'polypeptide(L)'
;MSRFDDLYHNAINERPEQFIQPFMPYIKCKINEMEFMALIDTGSMITCMNLDTAQNCDIVKDMDDRYKISVAGVGNKQSIGKNYGVDIIINNQTIVMPITILDISLSECDLIIGLDLLRSFQGHIDFGNNLLILKSQFQTFETPLLSEQEFKLELKINKLIEICHGKTDRIQAKACLLKNNNNLDACIVELLIPQN
;
A
#
# COMPACT_ATOMS: atom_id res chain seq x y z
N MET A 1 10.88 43.65 6.81
CA MET A 1 10.45 42.30 6.40
C MET A 1 10.49 42.26 4.88
N SER A 2 10.97 41.18 4.25
CA SER A 2 10.97 41.11 2.79
C SER A 2 9.56 40.83 2.29
N ARG A 3 9.25 41.23 1.04
CA ARG A 3 7.96 40.89 0.40
C ARG A 3 7.70 39.38 0.39
N PHE A 4 8.74 38.56 0.32
CA PHE A 4 8.61 37.10 0.39
C PHE A 4 8.17 36.64 1.78
N ASP A 5 8.75 37.21 2.84
CA ASP A 5 8.38 36.89 4.22
C ASP A 5 6.91 37.26 4.49
N ASP A 6 6.46 38.42 3.99
CA ASP A 6 5.07 38.86 4.14
C ASP A 6 4.10 37.90 3.40
N LEU A 7 4.43 37.49 2.17
CA LEU A 7 3.63 36.55 1.40
C LEU A 7 3.58 35.16 2.06
N TYR A 8 4.72 34.69 2.57
CA TYR A 8 4.83 33.42 3.27
C TYR A 8 4.02 33.41 4.57
N HIS A 9 4.15 34.47 5.39
CA HIS A 9 3.37 34.62 6.62
C HIS A 9 1.86 34.66 6.35
N ASN A 10 1.43 35.41 5.34
CA ASN A 10 0.02 35.46 4.96
C ASN A 10 -0.49 34.09 4.48
N ALA A 11 0.30 33.39 3.66
CA ALA A 11 -0.07 32.07 3.16
C ALA A 11 -0.22 31.04 4.29
N ILE A 12 0.69 31.01 5.28
CA ILE A 12 0.56 30.13 6.46
C ILE A 12 -0.69 30.42 7.26
N ASN A 13 -1.01 31.70 7.49
CA ASN A 13 -2.16 32.08 8.31
C ASN A 13 -3.50 31.81 7.61
N GLU A 14 -3.56 31.99 6.29
CA GLU A 14 -4.79 31.82 5.52
C GLU A 14 -5.02 30.39 5.01
N ARG A 15 -3.94 29.65 4.70
CA ARG A 15 -3.98 28.33 4.05
C ARG A 15 -2.97 27.36 4.69
N PRO A 16 -3.05 27.13 6.01
CA PRO A 16 -2.08 26.29 6.73
C PRO A 16 -1.95 24.87 6.14
N GLU A 17 -3.02 24.34 5.55
CA GLU A 17 -3.05 23.02 4.91
C GLU A 17 -2.10 22.88 3.72
N GLN A 18 -1.77 23.98 3.01
CA GLN A 18 -0.81 23.95 1.90
C GLN A 18 0.64 23.75 2.37
N PHE A 19 0.89 23.90 3.67
CA PHE A 19 2.19 23.76 4.30
C PHE A 19 2.37 22.44 5.05
N ILE A 20 1.32 21.61 5.09
CA ILE A 20 1.34 20.28 5.68
C ILE A 20 1.42 19.26 4.54
N GLN A 21 2.33 18.31 4.65
CA GLN A 21 2.41 17.22 3.68
C GLN A 21 1.12 16.37 3.78
N PRO A 22 0.36 16.19 2.68
CA PRO A 22 -0.84 15.39 2.70
C PRO A 22 -0.50 13.91 2.90
N PHE A 23 -1.36 13.21 3.63
CA PHE A 23 -1.28 11.76 3.78
C PHE A 23 -1.77 11.07 2.49
N MET A 24 -1.03 10.07 2.02
CA MET A 24 -1.30 9.41 0.74
C MET A 24 -2.46 8.40 0.88
N PRO A 25 -3.25 8.17 -0.19
CA PRO A 25 -4.37 7.25 -0.15
C PRO A 25 -3.89 5.79 -0.25
N TYR A 26 -3.96 5.06 0.87
CA TYR A 26 -3.70 3.62 0.91
C TYR A 26 -4.97 2.83 1.13
N ILE A 27 -5.00 1.58 0.65
CA ILE A 27 -6.03 0.60 0.99
C ILE A 27 -5.37 -0.71 1.45
N LYS A 28 -6.14 -1.56 2.15
CA LYS A 28 -5.77 -2.95 2.34
C LYS A 28 -6.23 -3.78 1.16
N CYS A 29 -5.39 -4.72 0.77
CA CYS A 29 -5.72 -5.71 -0.24
C CYS A 29 -5.05 -7.04 0.11
N LYS A 30 -5.49 -8.09 -0.57
CA LYS A 30 -5.01 -9.44 -0.36
C LYS A 30 -4.84 -10.13 -1.71
N ILE A 31 -3.73 -10.85 -1.90
CA ILE A 31 -3.53 -11.78 -3.01
C ILE A 31 -3.18 -13.12 -2.39
N ASN A 32 -3.85 -14.18 -2.82
CA ASN A 32 -3.81 -15.48 -2.15
C ASN A 32 -4.08 -15.31 -0.65
N GLU A 33 -3.19 -15.76 0.24
CA GLU A 33 -3.35 -15.62 1.69
C GLU A 33 -2.64 -14.39 2.30
N MET A 34 -1.96 -13.59 1.49
CA MET A 34 -1.11 -12.49 1.96
C MET A 34 -1.85 -11.16 1.93
N GLU A 35 -1.99 -10.51 3.09
CA GLU A 35 -2.53 -9.15 3.23
C GLU A 35 -1.42 -8.11 3.20
N PHE A 36 -1.65 -7.03 2.47
CA PHE A 36 -0.70 -5.92 2.35
C PHE A 36 -1.40 -4.59 2.02
N MET A 37 -0.63 -3.50 2.06
CA MET A 37 -1.12 -2.18 1.73
C MET A 37 -0.83 -1.86 0.26
N ALA A 38 -1.83 -1.29 -0.42
CA ALA A 38 -1.68 -0.74 -1.75
C ALA A 38 -1.78 0.79 -1.73
N LEU A 39 -0.87 1.46 -2.42
CA LEU A 39 -0.96 2.90 -2.71
C LEU A 39 -1.87 3.12 -3.92
N ILE A 40 -2.80 4.07 -3.82
CA ILE A 40 -3.60 4.52 -4.97
C ILE A 40 -2.85 5.66 -5.67
N ASP A 41 -2.32 5.42 -6.86
CA ASP A 41 -1.49 6.39 -7.57
C ASP A 41 -1.98 6.64 -9.01
N THR A 42 -2.67 7.76 -9.20
CA THR A 42 -3.11 8.20 -10.53
C THR A 42 -1.97 8.67 -11.43
N GLY A 43 -0.78 8.95 -10.86
CA GLY A 43 0.43 9.31 -11.59
C GLY A 43 1.16 8.09 -12.17
N SER A 44 0.87 6.89 -11.68
CA SER A 44 1.37 5.64 -12.27
C SER A 44 0.47 5.20 -13.42
N MET A 45 1.07 4.94 -14.59
CA MET A 45 0.34 4.38 -15.74
C MET A 45 -0.12 2.94 -15.50
N ILE A 46 0.66 2.20 -14.70
CA ILE A 46 0.52 0.75 -14.53
C ILE A 46 0.30 0.39 -13.07
N THR A 47 -0.40 -0.71 -12.84
CA THR A 47 -0.46 -1.38 -11.54
C THR A 47 0.76 -2.27 -11.40
N CYS A 48 1.51 -2.09 -10.32
CA CYS A 48 2.80 -2.76 -10.12
C CYS A 48 3.08 -3.16 -8.68
N MET A 49 3.88 -4.22 -8.50
CA MET A 49 4.20 -4.83 -7.21
C MET A 49 5.71 -5.11 -7.12
N ASN A 50 6.27 -5.04 -5.91
CA ASN A 50 7.67 -5.44 -5.67
C ASN A 50 7.86 -6.97 -5.80
N LEU A 51 9.06 -7.38 -6.18
CA LEU A 51 9.38 -8.80 -6.41
C LEU A 51 9.17 -9.66 -5.16
N ASP A 52 9.58 -9.20 -3.99
CA ASP A 52 9.50 -9.97 -2.74
C ASP A 52 8.05 -10.31 -2.37
N THR A 53 7.13 -9.34 -2.48
CA THR A 53 5.71 -9.60 -2.20
C THR A 53 5.08 -10.48 -3.27
N ALA A 54 5.47 -10.34 -4.54
CA ALA A 54 5.02 -11.23 -5.60
C ALA A 54 5.48 -12.69 -5.38
N GLN A 55 6.70 -12.89 -4.87
CA GLN A 55 7.22 -14.21 -4.49
C GLN A 55 6.46 -14.79 -3.29
N ASN A 56 6.24 -13.98 -2.26
CA ASN A 56 5.48 -14.39 -1.06
C ASN A 56 4.00 -14.69 -1.38
N CYS A 57 3.44 -14.00 -2.38
CA CYS A 57 2.11 -14.29 -2.90
C CYS A 57 2.09 -15.48 -3.86
N ASP A 58 3.23 -16.10 -4.21
CA ASP A 58 3.32 -17.22 -5.16
C ASP A 58 2.69 -16.93 -6.54
N ILE A 59 2.82 -15.68 -7.03
CA ILE A 59 2.29 -15.27 -8.34
C ILE A 59 3.37 -15.14 -9.42
N VAL A 60 4.65 -15.24 -9.05
CA VAL A 60 5.79 -15.16 -9.99
C VAL A 60 5.86 -16.38 -10.91
N LYS A 61 5.37 -17.54 -10.47
CA LYS A 61 5.36 -18.79 -11.26
C LYS A 61 4.55 -18.68 -12.57
N ASP A 62 3.55 -17.81 -12.60
CA ASP A 62 2.65 -17.59 -13.74
C ASP A 62 2.96 -16.27 -14.49
N MET A 63 4.12 -15.67 -14.22
CA MET A 63 4.57 -14.40 -14.82
C MET A 63 5.23 -14.62 -16.18
N ASP A 64 4.93 -13.75 -17.15
CA ASP A 64 5.71 -13.64 -18.39
C ASP A 64 6.91 -12.70 -18.18
N ASP A 65 8.10 -13.28 -18.10
CA ASP A 65 9.36 -12.56 -17.90
C ASP A 65 9.88 -11.87 -19.17
N ARG A 66 9.31 -12.18 -20.34
CA ARG A 66 9.63 -11.51 -21.62
C ARG A 66 9.02 -10.11 -21.68
N TYR A 67 7.99 -9.85 -20.87
CA TYR A 67 7.41 -8.52 -20.75
C TYR A 67 8.35 -7.59 -19.98
N LYS A 68 9.14 -6.81 -20.71
CA LYS A 68 10.07 -5.81 -20.16
C LYS A 68 9.63 -4.41 -20.57
N ILE A 69 9.23 -3.61 -19.59
CA ILE A 69 8.96 -2.18 -19.79
C ILE A 69 9.85 -1.35 -18.90
N SER A 70 10.29 -0.19 -19.38
CA SER A 70 10.95 0.80 -18.54
C SER A 70 9.89 1.50 -17.70
N VAL A 71 10.07 1.52 -16.38
CA VAL A 71 9.15 2.21 -15.48
C VAL A 71 9.78 3.54 -15.06
N ALA A 72 9.12 4.64 -15.44
CA ALA A 72 9.53 5.98 -15.04
C ALA A 72 9.30 6.18 -13.53
N GLY A 73 10.11 7.02 -12.89
CA GLY A 73 9.96 7.35 -11.46
C GLY A 73 10.63 6.37 -10.49
N VAL A 74 11.13 5.22 -10.96
CA VAL A 74 11.81 4.19 -10.14
C VAL A 74 13.28 3.98 -10.54
N GLY A 75 13.93 5.07 -10.96
CA GLY A 75 15.36 5.07 -11.33
C GLY A 75 15.67 4.44 -12.69
N ASN A 76 14.73 4.49 -13.65
CA ASN A 76 14.86 3.91 -14.99
C ASN A 76 15.14 2.38 -15.00
N LYS A 77 14.61 1.66 -14.01
CA LYS A 77 14.66 0.20 -13.99
C LYS A 77 13.65 -0.40 -14.97
N GLN A 78 14.00 -1.57 -15.51
CA GLN A 78 13.06 -2.39 -16.27
C GLN A 78 12.24 -3.27 -15.33
N SER A 79 11.02 -3.61 -15.75
CA SER A 79 10.21 -4.61 -15.07
C SER A 79 10.86 -5.99 -15.09
N ILE A 80 10.60 -6.78 -14.05
CA ILE A 80 10.98 -8.19 -13.99
C ILE A 80 10.07 -9.04 -14.87
N GLY A 81 8.80 -8.68 -14.98
CA GLY A 81 7.86 -9.35 -15.86
C GLY A 81 6.45 -8.87 -15.58
N LYS A 82 5.47 -9.56 -16.15
CA LYS A 82 4.05 -9.27 -15.93
C LYS A 82 3.27 -10.55 -15.72
N ASN A 83 2.48 -10.58 -14.65
CA ASN A 83 1.43 -11.58 -14.50
C ASN A 83 0.16 -11.01 -15.14
N TYR A 84 -0.51 -11.76 -16.01
CA TYR A 84 -1.63 -11.27 -16.81
C TYR A 84 -3.00 -11.39 -16.13
N GLY A 85 -3.11 -12.12 -15.02
CA GLY A 85 -4.36 -12.32 -14.31
C GLY A 85 -4.10 -12.71 -12.88
N VAL A 86 -4.08 -11.72 -12.00
CA VAL A 86 -3.94 -11.92 -10.56
C VAL A 86 -5.26 -11.55 -9.88
N ASP A 87 -5.73 -12.45 -9.02
CA ASP A 87 -6.89 -12.23 -8.16
C ASP A 87 -6.50 -11.34 -6.99
N ILE A 88 -6.88 -10.07 -7.05
CA ILE A 88 -6.70 -9.08 -6.00
C ILE A 88 -8.01 -8.97 -5.22
N ILE A 89 -7.97 -9.25 -3.93
CA ILE A 89 -9.12 -9.14 -3.03
C ILE A 89 -9.06 -7.76 -2.35
N ILE A 90 -10.12 -6.96 -2.54
CA ILE A 90 -10.32 -5.64 -1.94
C ILE A 90 -11.70 -5.64 -1.30
N ASN A 91 -11.77 -5.41 0.02
CA ASN A 91 -13.02 -5.43 0.79
C ASN A 91 -13.93 -6.63 0.47
N ASN A 92 -13.35 -7.84 0.48
CA ASN A 92 -14.00 -9.13 0.17
C ASN A 92 -14.53 -9.26 -1.27
N GLN A 93 -14.13 -8.37 -2.18
CA GLN A 93 -14.41 -8.46 -3.60
C GLN A 93 -13.14 -8.83 -4.36
N THR A 94 -13.23 -9.84 -5.23
CA THR A 94 -12.11 -10.23 -6.10
C THR A 94 -12.17 -9.45 -7.40
N ILE A 95 -11.06 -8.82 -7.78
CA ILE A 95 -10.84 -8.28 -9.11
C ILE A 95 -9.67 -9.01 -9.76
N VAL A 96 -9.81 -9.34 -11.05
CA VAL A 96 -8.75 -9.99 -11.82
C VAL A 96 -8.07 -8.92 -12.67
N MET A 97 -6.79 -8.68 -12.42
CA MET A 97 -6.02 -7.67 -13.16
C MET A 97 -4.60 -8.13 -13.45
N PRO A 98 -4.01 -7.68 -14.56
CA PRO A 98 -2.58 -7.84 -14.76
C PRO A 98 -1.78 -6.99 -13.77
N ILE A 99 -0.66 -7.52 -13.26
CA ILE A 99 0.27 -6.82 -12.38
C ILE A 99 1.68 -6.87 -12.97
N THR A 100 2.34 -5.72 -13.05
CA THR A 100 3.75 -5.64 -13.46
C THR A 100 4.66 -5.80 -12.24
N ILE A 101 5.63 -6.72 -12.30
CA ILE A 101 6.54 -6.99 -11.18
C ILE A 101 7.82 -6.18 -11.35
N LEU A 102 8.25 -5.49 -10.30
CA LEU A 102 9.41 -4.61 -10.27
C LEU A 102 10.40 -5.04 -9.19
N ASP A 103 11.70 -4.98 -9.49
CA ASP A 103 12.77 -5.16 -8.51
C ASP A 103 13.12 -3.81 -7.87
N ILE A 104 12.18 -3.33 -7.05
CA ILE A 104 12.30 -2.11 -6.25
C ILE A 104 11.71 -2.35 -4.87
N SER A 105 12.32 -1.73 -3.86
CA SER A 105 11.71 -1.65 -2.55
C SER A 105 10.69 -0.51 -2.56
N LEU A 106 9.42 -0.85 -2.48
CA LEU A 106 8.37 0.09 -2.12
C LEU A 106 8.40 0.18 -0.58
N SER A 107 8.94 1.26 -0.01
CA SER A 107 9.24 1.34 1.43
C SER A 107 7.99 1.37 2.33
N GLU A 108 6.84 1.67 1.76
CA GLU A 108 5.62 2.04 2.49
C GLU A 108 4.36 1.30 2.00
N CYS A 109 4.49 0.52 0.93
CA CYS A 109 3.42 -0.32 0.38
C CYS A 109 4.02 -1.47 -0.41
N ASP A 110 3.20 -2.44 -0.79
CA ASP A 110 3.65 -3.61 -1.55
C ASP A 110 3.15 -3.57 -3.00
N LEU A 111 2.04 -2.85 -3.22
CA LEU A 111 1.36 -2.70 -4.50
C LEU A 111 1.09 -1.21 -4.75
N ILE A 112 1.29 -0.77 -5.99
CA ILE A 112 0.76 0.49 -6.50
C ILE A 112 -0.40 0.15 -7.42
N ILE A 113 -1.59 0.68 -7.11
CA ILE A 113 -2.76 0.66 -7.97
C ILE A 113 -2.68 1.87 -8.89
N GLY A 114 -2.36 1.61 -10.15
CA GLY A 114 -2.16 2.61 -11.18
C GLY A 114 -3.43 2.95 -11.96
N LEU A 115 -3.26 3.85 -12.92
CA LEU A 115 -4.31 4.35 -13.78
C LEU A 115 -4.97 3.26 -14.63
N ASP A 116 -4.25 2.19 -15.01
CA ASP A 116 -4.79 1.05 -15.75
C ASP A 116 -5.92 0.33 -15.01
N LEU A 117 -5.76 0.05 -13.71
CA LEU A 117 -6.80 -0.53 -12.87
C LEU A 117 -7.89 0.50 -12.57
N LEU A 118 -7.51 1.71 -12.17
CA LEU A 118 -8.48 2.77 -11.87
C LEU A 118 -9.37 3.07 -13.09
N ARG A 119 -8.83 3.08 -14.32
CA ARG A 119 -9.64 3.27 -15.53
C ARG A 119 -10.52 2.06 -15.83
N SER A 120 -9.98 0.85 -15.72
CA SER A 120 -10.73 -0.41 -15.94
C SER A 120 -11.96 -0.52 -15.04
N PHE A 121 -11.84 -0.02 -13.81
CA PHE A 121 -12.89 -0.05 -12.80
C PHE A 121 -13.51 1.32 -12.53
N GLN A 122 -13.45 2.28 -13.46
CA GLN A 122 -14.07 3.62 -13.31
C GLN A 122 -13.85 4.23 -11.92
N GLY A 123 -12.63 4.09 -11.40
CA GLY A 123 -12.27 4.36 -10.02
C GLY A 123 -12.54 5.80 -9.62
N HIS A 124 -13.16 5.97 -8.46
CA HIS A 124 -13.47 7.26 -7.86
C HIS A 124 -12.83 7.32 -6.48
N ILE A 125 -11.87 8.23 -6.33
CA ILE A 125 -11.19 8.50 -5.05
C ILE A 125 -11.94 9.66 -4.39
N ASP A 126 -12.71 9.34 -3.36
CA ASP A 126 -13.50 10.29 -2.60
C ASP A 126 -12.76 10.64 -1.31
N PHE A 127 -11.99 11.73 -1.33
CA PHE A 127 -11.32 12.24 -0.14
C PHE A 127 -12.28 12.87 0.88
N GLY A 128 -13.51 13.23 0.49
CA GLY A 128 -14.51 13.77 1.39
C GLY A 128 -15.10 12.69 2.31
N ASN A 129 -15.38 11.51 1.75
CA ASN A 129 -15.86 10.34 2.49
C ASN A 129 -14.75 9.36 2.89
N ASN A 130 -13.51 9.61 2.46
CA ASN A 130 -12.34 8.74 2.68
C ASN A 130 -12.54 7.32 2.09
N LEU A 131 -13.05 7.25 0.86
CA LEU A 131 -13.37 6.01 0.16
C LEU A 131 -12.65 5.91 -1.19
N LEU A 132 -12.30 4.69 -1.59
CA LEU A 132 -12.10 4.31 -2.98
C LEU A 132 -13.33 3.52 -3.45
N ILE A 133 -13.97 4.00 -4.51
CA ILE A 133 -15.10 3.33 -5.16
C ILE A 133 -14.61 2.76 -6.48
N LEU A 134 -14.85 1.47 -6.71
CA LEU A 134 -14.51 0.75 -7.93
C LEU A 134 -15.78 0.18 -8.57
N LYS A 135 -15.98 0.48 -9.84
CA LYS A 135 -17.13 0.12 -10.64
C LYS A 135 -16.72 -0.60 -11.94
N SER A 136 -17.12 -1.84 -12.05
CA SER A 136 -17.09 -2.62 -13.29
C SER A 136 -18.45 -2.62 -13.99
N GLN A 137 -18.58 -3.37 -15.08
CA GLN A 137 -19.87 -3.58 -15.74
C GLN A 137 -20.88 -4.36 -14.87
N PHE A 138 -20.40 -5.21 -13.96
CA PHE A 138 -21.24 -6.16 -13.21
C PHE A 138 -21.42 -5.79 -11.74
N GLN A 139 -20.48 -5.05 -11.16
CA GLN A 139 -20.47 -4.73 -9.73
C GLN A 139 -19.90 -3.34 -9.46
N THR A 140 -20.40 -2.71 -8.42
CA THR A 140 -19.78 -1.55 -7.75
C THR A 140 -19.48 -1.94 -6.33
N PHE A 141 -18.29 -1.61 -5.86
CA PHE A 141 -17.90 -1.82 -4.47
C PHE A 141 -17.02 -0.67 -4.00
N GLU A 142 -17.00 -0.48 -2.69
CA GLU A 142 -16.25 0.57 -2.02
C GLU A 142 -15.30 -0.03 -0.99
N THR A 143 -14.19 0.65 -0.73
CA THR A 143 -13.27 0.31 0.34
C THR A 143 -12.79 1.61 1.00
N PRO A 144 -12.72 1.66 2.34
CA PRO A 144 -12.18 2.82 3.02
C PRO A 144 -10.69 2.97 2.72
N LEU A 145 -10.27 4.22 2.48
CA LEU A 145 -8.86 4.58 2.51
C LEU A 145 -8.37 4.47 3.97
N LEU A 146 -7.13 4.02 4.16
CA LEU A 146 -6.54 3.95 5.49
C LEU A 146 -6.40 5.35 6.08
N SER A 147 -6.72 5.48 7.36
CA SER A 147 -6.27 6.63 8.15
C SER A 147 -4.76 6.55 8.40
N GLU A 148 -4.14 7.70 8.70
CA GLU A 148 -2.71 7.76 9.05
C GLU A 148 -2.38 6.86 10.26
N GLN A 149 -3.31 6.73 11.22
CA GLN A 149 -3.14 5.86 12.38
C GLN A 149 -3.14 4.38 12.00
N GLU A 150 -4.07 3.96 11.15
CA GLU A 150 -4.14 2.58 10.66
C GLU A 150 -2.89 2.24 9.84
N PHE A 151 -2.47 3.13 8.94
CA PHE A 151 -1.25 2.95 8.16
C PHE A 151 -0.01 2.77 9.05
N LYS A 152 0.18 3.64 10.05
CA LYS A 152 1.29 3.52 11.01
C LYS A 152 1.22 2.22 11.83
N LEU A 153 0.02 1.75 12.15
CA LEU A 153 -0.17 0.48 12.84
C LEU A 153 0.24 -0.70 11.93
N GLU A 154 -0.16 -0.68 10.67
CA GLU A 154 0.19 -1.73 9.70
C GLU A 154 1.71 -1.80 9.43
N LEU A 155 2.39 -0.65 9.32
CA LEU A 155 3.86 -0.63 9.23
C LEU A 155 4.52 -1.30 10.45
N LYS A 156 4.00 -1.07 11.66
CA LYS A 156 4.51 -1.71 12.89
C LYS A 156 4.23 -3.21 12.91
N ILE A 157 3.05 -3.64 12.44
CA ILE A 157 2.69 -5.05 12.33
C ILE A 157 3.66 -5.76 11.38
N ASN A 158 3.87 -5.23 10.18
CA ASN A 158 4.79 -5.80 9.20
C ASN A 158 6.21 -5.91 9.77
N LYS A 159 6.69 -4.85 10.44
CA LYS A 159 8.01 -4.83 11.08
C LYS A 159 8.13 -5.85 12.23
N LEU A 160 7.09 -6.08 13.02
CA LEU A 160 7.11 -7.13 14.05
C LEU A 160 7.21 -8.52 13.45
N ILE A 161 6.43 -8.80 12.41
CA ILE A 161 6.44 -10.11 11.73
C ILE A 161 7.84 -10.39 11.17
N GLU A 162 8.44 -9.38 10.52
CA GLU A 162 9.81 -9.44 10.01
C GLU A 162 10.81 -9.74 11.15
N ILE A 163 10.83 -8.93 12.21
CA ILE A 163 11.77 -9.09 13.35
C ILE A 163 11.59 -10.44 14.06
N CYS A 164 10.36 -10.93 14.15
CA CYS A 164 10.06 -12.18 14.85
C CYS A 164 10.36 -13.44 14.01
N HIS A 165 10.79 -13.30 12.75
CA HIS A 165 11.18 -14.40 11.86
C HIS A 165 10.19 -15.59 11.87
N GLY A 166 8.89 -15.31 11.70
CA GLY A 166 7.84 -16.34 11.64
C GLY A 166 7.38 -16.87 13.00
N LYS A 167 7.88 -16.35 14.13
CA LYS A 167 7.38 -16.67 15.48
C LYS A 167 6.07 -15.97 15.83
N THR A 168 5.62 -15.03 15.00
CA THR A 168 4.36 -14.32 15.17
C THR A 168 3.64 -14.21 13.84
N ASP A 169 2.31 -14.29 13.89
CA ASP A 169 1.45 -13.97 12.76
C ASP A 169 0.89 -12.54 12.88
N ARG A 170 0.16 -12.09 11.84
CA ARG A 170 -0.46 -10.76 11.80
C ARG A 170 -1.47 -10.53 12.92
N ILE A 171 -2.20 -11.57 13.33
CA ILE A 171 -3.22 -11.50 14.38
C ILE A 171 -2.53 -11.27 15.73
N GLN A 172 -1.50 -12.06 16.03
CA GLN A 172 -0.70 -11.98 17.25
C GLN A 172 0.06 -10.65 17.32
N ALA A 173 0.72 -10.24 16.24
CA ALA A 173 1.43 -8.96 16.17
C ALA A 173 0.49 -7.77 16.41
N LYS A 174 -0.68 -7.78 15.77
CA LYS A 174 -1.70 -6.73 15.96
C LYS A 174 -2.23 -6.72 17.40
N ALA A 175 -2.57 -7.88 17.95
CA ALA A 175 -3.05 -8.00 19.33
C ALA A 175 -2.01 -7.48 20.33
N CYS A 176 -0.73 -7.82 20.13
CA CYS A 176 0.36 -7.30 20.95
C CYS A 176 0.46 -5.78 20.88
N LEU A 177 0.45 -5.20 19.69
CA LEU A 177 0.57 -3.74 19.51
C LEU A 177 -0.57 -3.01 20.19
N LEU A 178 -1.81 -3.49 20.02
CA LEU A 178 -2.98 -2.89 20.68
C LEU A 178 -2.88 -2.98 22.20
N LYS A 179 -2.43 -4.11 22.75
CA LYS A 179 -2.20 -4.29 24.20
C LYS A 179 -1.12 -3.33 24.74
N ASN A 180 -0.08 -3.08 23.95
CA ASN A 180 1.08 -2.30 24.35
C ASN A 180 1.04 -0.84 23.84
N ASN A 181 -0.14 -0.26 23.58
CA ASN A 181 -0.30 1.13 23.10
C ASN A 181 0.57 1.45 21.86
N ASN A 182 0.64 0.52 20.92
CA ASN A 182 1.46 0.56 19.71
C ASN A 182 2.98 0.69 19.96
N ASN A 183 3.47 0.29 21.13
CA ASN A 183 4.91 0.25 21.45
C ASN A 183 5.56 -0.99 20.81
N LEU A 184 6.43 -0.76 19.82
CA LEU A 184 7.10 -1.82 19.07
C LEU A 184 8.08 -2.60 19.94
N ASP A 185 8.91 -1.92 20.73
CA ASP A 185 9.97 -2.54 21.54
C ASP A 185 9.39 -3.46 22.62
N ALA A 186 8.29 -3.02 23.25
CA ALA A 186 7.58 -3.85 24.22
C ALA A 186 7.06 -5.16 23.58
N CYS A 187 6.55 -5.08 22.36
CA CYS A 187 6.08 -6.26 21.63
C CYS A 187 7.19 -7.20 21.17
N ILE A 188 8.33 -6.66 20.74
CA ILE A 188 9.49 -7.47 20.38
C ILE A 188 9.93 -8.32 21.58
N VAL A 189 10.01 -7.70 22.77
CA VAL A 189 10.36 -8.39 24.02
C VAL A 189 9.31 -9.45 24.36
N GLU A 190 8.02 -9.11 24.28
CA GLU A 190 6.92 -10.05 24.62
C GLU A 190 6.85 -11.25 23.67
N LEU A 191 7.08 -11.06 22.37
CA LEU A 191 6.93 -12.12 21.36
C LEU A 191 8.20 -12.98 21.18
N LEU A 192 9.39 -12.45 21.47
CA LEU A 192 10.64 -13.20 21.31
C LEU A 192 11.08 -13.94 22.58
N ILE A 193 10.64 -13.50 23.77
CA ILE A 193 10.98 -14.16 25.02
C ILE A 193 9.90 -15.20 25.34
N PRO A 194 10.25 -16.50 25.44
CA PRO A 194 9.28 -17.53 25.79
C PRO A 194 8.68 -17.24 27.17
N GLN A 195 7.35 -17.26 27.27
CA GLN A 195 6.68 -17.22 28.56
C GLN A 195 6.88 -18.58 29.23
N ASN A 196 7.65 -18.58 30.33
CA ASN A 196 7.88 -19.72 31.21
C ASN A 196 6.60 -20.18 31.90
#